data_AF-E6XLA9-F1
#
_entry.id   AF-E6XLA9-F1
#
_cell.length_a   1.000
_cell.length_b   1.000
_cell.length_c   1.000
_cell.angle_alpha   90.00
_cell.angle_beta   90.00
_cell.angle_gamma   90.00
#
_symmetry.space_group_name_H-M   'P 1'
#
loop_
_entity.id
_entity.type
_entity.pdbx_description
1 polymer ?
#
loop_
_entity_poly.entity_id
_entity_poly.type
_entity_poly.pdbx_seq_one_letter_code
_entity_poly.pdbx_strand_id
1 'polypeptide(L)'
;MQQHTLLVSMSLLSSVLLSVTLFSNVSAAQALNAKEMQSLVDSAVKPLMTEYHIPGAVIGLTIDGKKYFYRYGVSSKTSGQSVTEHTLFEIGSISKTFTATLANYAQLKGKLTLTDMASDYVPALKGSHFDGISLINLATHTAGDLPMQVPDKVTNNAELMAYLKQWQPSFAPGTHRNYANPSIGLLGMIAAQSLNQTFQQALEQTIFPQLGMTSSYVKVPSDKMADYAQGYNKQDMPVRVNPGVLADEAYGVKTTATDLLQFVEANMQMHPLAKPLQTAIDETHRGYFDVGVMTQDMIWEHYSYPIELDKLLMGHTQEVVLGSTPVNPIVPPLEPQQNVWINKTGSTGGFTAYVAFIPAQKLGIVLLSNKNYPVPPRVTVGYQILTGIEKLQK
;
A
#
# COMPACT_ATOMS: atom_id res chain seq x y z
N MET A 1 -94.62 36.18 7.12
CA MET A 1 -94.54 35.88 8.56
C MET A 1 -93.08 35.63 8.90
N GLN A 2 -92.56 36.43 9.85
CA GLN A 2 -91.40 36.22 10.76
C GLN A 2 -90.11 35.60 10.18
N GLN A 3 -89.05 36.37 9.94
CA GLN A 3 -88.00 36.80 10.89
C GLN A 3 -87.42 35.66 11.76
N HIS A 4 -86.13 35.36 11.59
CA HIS A 4 -85.13 35.51 12.66
C HIS A 4 -83.69 35.55 12.11
N THR A 5 -82.97 36.50 12.70
CA THR A 5 -81.58 36.97 12.59
C THR A 5 -80.57 35.94 13.13
N LEU A 6 -79.32 35.93 12.64
CA LEU A 6 -78.14 36.20 13.49
C LEU A 6 -76.87 36.46 12.65
N LEU A 7 -76.22 37.58 12.98
CA LEU A 7 -74.86 38.00 12.62
C LEU A 7 -73.80 37.20 13.40
N VAL A 8 -72.52 37.52 13.09
CA VAL A 8 -71.22 37.22 13.78
C VAL A 8 -70.36 36.32 12.85
N SER A 9 -69.14 36.63 12.43
CA SER A 9 -68.11 37.60 12.83
C SER A 9 -67.06 37.77 11.73
N MET A 10 -66.47 38.97 11.68
CA MET A 10 -65.23 39.32 10.99
C MET A 10 -64.02 38.51 11.46
N SER A 11 -62.94 38.62 10.66
CA SER A 11 -61.50 38.49 10.98
C SER A 11 -60.89 37.09 10.91
N LEU A 12 -60.09 36.85 9.86
CA LEU A 12 -58.69 36.41 9.98
C LEU A 12 -58.05 36.35 8.57
N LEU A 13 -57.71 37.52 8.03
CA LEU A 13 -56.46 37.67 7.30
C LEU A 13 -55.33 37.52 8.32
N SER A 14 -54.20 36.93 7.88
CA SER A 14 -52.88 36.84 8.56
C SER A 14 -52.55 35.45 9.11
N SER A 15 -51.99 34.58 8.25
CA SER A 15 -50.92 33.61 8.62
C SER A 15 -50.58 32.66 7.45
N VAL A 16 -50.14 33.20 6.31
CA VAL A 16 -49.43 32.40 5.29
C VAL A 16 -48.15 33.13 4.93
N LEU A 17 -47.18 33.12 5.86
CA LEU A 17 -45.82 33.63 5.63
C LEU A 17 -44.92 33.18 6.78
N LEU A 18 -44.64 31.88 6.91
CA LEU A 18 -43.45 31.39 7.61
C LEU A 18 -43.21 29.88 7.38
N SER A 19 -42.88 29.47 6.16
CA SER A 19 -42.44 28.08 5.91
C SER A 19 -41.49 27.94 4.72
N VAL A 20 -40.57 28.90 4.56
CA VAL A 20 -39.50 28.82 3.55
C VAL A 20 -38.18 29.37 4.10
N THR A 21 -37.62 28.78 5.17
CA THR A 21 -36.23 29.08 5.62
C THR A 21 -35.63 28.01 6.56
N LEU A 22 -35.88 26.71 6.33
CA LEU A 22 -35.22 25.66 7.15
C LEU A 22 -34.48 24.57 6.38
N PHE A 23 -34.32 24.68 5.05
CA PHE A 23 -33.61 23.66 4.25
C PHE A 23 -32.21 24.04 3.75
N SER A 24 -31.65 25.17 4.16
CA SER A 24 -30.32 25.63 3.67
C SER A 24 -29.14 25.43 4.63
N ASN A 25 -29.36 25.02 5.88
CA ASN A 25 -28.28 25.00 6.89
C ASN A 25 -27.78 23.60 7.31
N VAL A 26 -28.27 22.52 6.69
CA VAL A 26 -27.83 21.15 7.04
C VAL A 26 -26.63 20.67 6.19
N SER A 27 -26.24 21.42 5.14
CA SER A 27 -25.15 20.99 4.25
C SER A 27 -23.76 21.56 4.60
N ALA A 28 -23.63 22.34 5.67
CA ALA A 28 -22.40 23.10 6.00
C ALA A 28 -21.57 22.50 7.15
N ALA A 29 -22.01 21.40 7.76
CA ALA A 29 -21.24 20.68 8.78
C ALA A 29 -21.03 19.24 8.30
N GLN A 30 -19.82 18.94 7.77
CA GLN A 30 -19.18 17.61 7.55
C GLN A 30 -18.36 17.49 6.25
N ALA A 31 -18.06 18.58 5.55
CA ALA A 31 -16.89 18.62 4.67
C ALA A 31 -15.76 19.27 5.46
N LEU A 32 -14.67 18.53 5.71
CA LEU A 32 -13.40 19.11 6.15
C LEU A 32 -13.12 20.35 5.29
N ASN A 33 -12.82 21.49 5.93
CA ASN A 33 -12.59 22.74 5.21
C ASN A 33 -11.44 22.52 4.21
N ALA A 34 -11.75 22.59 2.91
CA ALA A 34 -10.79 22.29 1.85
C ALA A 34 -9.50 23.13 1.97
N LYS A 35 -9.61 24.35 2.51
CA LYS A 35 -8.46 25.23 2.76
C LYS A 35 -7.59 24.72 3.90
N GLU A 36 -8.18 24.28 5.00
CA GLU A 36 -7.44 23.71 6.15
C GLU A 36 -6.74 22.42 5.75
N MET A 37 -7.43 21.56 5.00
CA MET A 37 -6.85 20.34 4.44
C MET A 37 -5.69 20.64 3.49
N GLN A 38 -5.85 21.60 2.56
CA GLN A 38 -4.74 22.03 1.70
C GLN A 38 -3.56 22.56 2.51
N SER A 39 -3.81 23.38 3.54
CA SER A 39 -2.76 23.91 4.41
C SER A 39 -2.04 22.82 5.20
N LEU A 40 -2.76 21.82 5.70
CA LEU A 40 -2.19 20.66 6.39
C LEU A 40 -1.29 19.85 5.47
N VAL A 41 -1.75 19.52 4.26
CA VAL A 41 -0.95 18.74 3.32
C VAL A 41 0.25 19.54 2.82
N ASP A 42 0.05 20.83 2.51
CA ASP A 42 1.14 21.72 2.08
C ASP A 42 2.24 21.88 3.11
N SER A 43 1.89 22.01 4.40
CA SER A 43 2.87 22.18 5.47
C SER A 43 3.74 20.96 5.69
N ALA A 44 3.23 19.76 5.40
CA ALA A 44 3.99 18.51 5.45
C ALA A 44 4.81 18.29 4.16
N VAL A 45 4.23 18.52 2.98
CA VAL A 45 4.81 18.10 1.69
C VAL A 45 5.81 19.11 1.13
N LYS A 46 5.54 20.42 1.20
CA LYS A 46 6.41 21.44 0.56
C LYS A 46 7.83 21.48 1.13
N PRO A 47 8.05 21.36 2.47
CA PRO A 47 9.39 21.27 3.03
C PRO A 47 10.14 20.04 2.50
N LEU A 48 9.48 18.88 2.48
CA LEU A 48 10.03 17.63 1.95
C LEU A 48 10.46 17.78 0.48
N MET A 49 9.61 18.39 -0.35
CA MET A 49 9.94 18.62 -1.76
C MET A 49 11.15 19.52 -1.95
N THR A 50 11.25 20.58 -1.13
CA THR A 50 12.38 21.51 -1.16
C THR A 50 13.67 20.81 -0.73
N GLU A 51 13.66 20.11 0.40
CA GLU A 51 14.85 19.44 0.96
C GLU A 51 15.45 18.41 -0.01
N TYR A 52 14.59 17.57 -0.61
CA TYR A 52 15.03 16.48 -1.47
C TYR A 52 15.00 16.80 -2.97
N HIS A 53 14.70 18.05 -3.33
CA HIS A 53 14.58 18.51 -4.71
C HIS A 53 13.63 17.61 -5.54
N ILE A 54 12.48 17.27 -4.94
CA ILE A 54 11.51 16.34 -5.53
C ILE A 54 10.83 17.03 -6.72
N PRO A 55 10.97 16.50 -7.95
CA PRO A 55 10.42 17.14 -9.14
C PRO A 55 8.89 17.15 -9.17
N GLY A 56 8.27 16.05 -8.77
CA GLY A 56 6.83 15.91 -8.70
C GLY A 56 6.38 14.84 -7.70
N ALA A 57 5.23 15.09 -7.11
CA ALA A 57 4.61 14.20 -6.14
C ALA A 57 3.08 14.28 -6.21
N VAL A 58 2.43 13.20 -5.80
CA VAL A 58 0.98 13.17 -5.58
C VAL A 58 0.69 12.51 -4.23
N ILE A 59 -0.18 13.17 -3.46
CA ILE A 59 -0.76 12.64 -2.24
C ILE A 59 -2.21 12.29 -2.50
N GLY A 60 -2.56 11.01 -2.41
CA GLY A 60 -3.95 10.54 -2.37
C GLY A 60 -4.36 10.27 -0.93
N LEU A 61 -5.54 10.73 -0.53
CA LEU A 61 -6.11 10.47 0.79
C LEU A 61 -7.50 9.87 0.64
N THR A 62 -7.83 8.87 1.45
CA THR A 62 -9.22 8.43 1.64
C THR A 62 -9.63 8.74 3.07
N ILE A 63 -10.77 9.38 3.24
CA ILE A 63 -11.35 9.77 4.53
C ILE A 63 -12.83 9.39 4.48
N ASP A 64 -13.23 8.37 5.23
CA ASP A 64 -14.62 7.86 5.23
C ASP A 64 -15.13 7.51 3.81
N GLY A 65 -14.23 7.02 2.95
CA GLY A 65 -14.53 6.61 1.57
C GLY A 65 -14.54 7.75 0.56
N LYS A 66 -14.26 8.98 0.98
CA LYS A 66 -14.08 10.13 0.09
C LYS A 66 -12.60 10.27 -0.24
N LYS A 67 -12.28 10.32 -1.54
CA LYS A 67 -10.92 10.46 -2.06
C LYS A 67 -10.56 11.92 -2.29
N TYR A 68 -9.35 12.32 -1.87
CA TYR A 68 -8.77 13.64 -2.09
C TYR A 68 -7.39 13.50 -2.70
N PHE A 69 -7.02 14.39 -3.61
CA PHE A 69 -5.73 14.35 -4.29
C PHE A 69 -5.04 15.71 -4.27
N TYR A 70 -3.78 15.73 -3.85
CA TYR A 70 -2.92 16.91 -3.81
C TYR A 70 -1.73 16.66 -4.73
N ARG A 71 -1.56 17.53 -5.72
CA ARG A 71 -0.66 17.32 -6.86
C ARG A 71 0.41 18.40 -6.83
N TYR A 72 1.66 18.00 -7.01
CA TYR A 72 2.80 18.91 -6.91
C TYR A 72 3.79 18.67 -8.04
N GLY A 73 4.28 19.76 -8.63
CA GLY A 73 5.39 19.73 -9.58
C GLY A 73 5.09 18.98 -10.89
N VAL A 74 6.12 18.31 -11.42
CA VAL A 74 6.11 17.73 -12.77
C VAL A 74 6.43 16.23 -12.78
N SER A 75 5.75 15.47 -13.65
CA SER A 75 6.02 14.05 -13.88
C SER A 75 7.34 13.85 -14.63
N SER A 76 7.79 14.86 -15.39
CA SER A 76 9.08 14.90 -16.08
C SER A 76 9.59 16.34 -16.18
N LYS A 77 10.85 16.57 -15.79
CA LYS A 77 11.53 17.88 -15.96
C LYS A 77 11.73 18.24 -17.43
N THR A 78 11.83 17.24 -18.31
CA THR A 78 12.08 17.45 -19.74
C THR A 78 10.82 17.89 -20.48
N SER A 79 9.67 17.23 -20.23
CA SER A 79 8.42 17.61 -20.89
C SER A 79 7.68 18.74 -20.16
N GLY A 80 7.98 18.98 -18.87
CA GLY A 80 7.27 19.94 -18.04
C GLY A 80 5.84 19.52 -17.70
N GLN A 81 5.44 18.29 -18.03
CA GLN A 81 4.09 17.77 -17.77
C GLN A 81 3.81 17.75 -16.27
N SER A 82 2.70 18.33 -15.85
CA SER A 82 2.30 18.35 -14.44
C SER A 82 1.97 16.96 -13.93
N VAL A 83 2.26 16.71 -12.65
CA VAL A 83 1.77 15.51 -11.97
C VAL A 83 0.24 15.57 -11.84
N THR A 84 -0.42 14.44 -12.09
CA THR A 84 -1.84 14.24 -11.80
C THR A 84 -2.02 12.98 -10.93
N GLU A 85 -3.23 12.76 -10.43
CA GLU A 85 -3.66 11.52 -9.78
C GLU A 85 -3.65 10.29 -10.70
N HIS A 86 -3.51 10.52 -12.02
CA HIS A 86 -3.43 9.50 -13.07
C HIS A 86 -2.00 9.29 -13.59
N THR A 87 -1.02 10.07 -13.12
CA THR A 87 0.39 9.82 -13.44
C THR A 87 0.82 8.48 -12.87
N LEU A 88 1.46 7.64 -13.69
CA LEU A 88 2.02 6.35 -13.29
C LEU A 88 3.37 6.56 -12.61
N PHE A 89 3.51 6.02 -11.40
CA PHE A 89 4.75 5.99 -10.63
C PHE A 89 5.17 4.53 -10.37
N GLU A 90 6.48 4.30 -10.26
CA GLU A 90 6.99 3.06 -9.68
C GLU A 90 6.77 3.07 -8.17
N ILE A 91 6.12 2.04 -7.63
CA ILE A 91 5.85 1.95 -6.18
C ILE A 91 6.87 1.08 -5.45
N GLY A 92 7.85 0.53 -6.17
CA GLY A 92 8.90 -0.31 -5.64
C GLY A 92 8.34 -1.40 -4.74
N SER A 93 8.91 -1.53 -3.55
CA SER A 93 8.56 -2.58 -2.58
C SER A 93 7.12 -2.62 -2.07
N ILE A 94 6.27 -1.63 -2.36
CA ILE A 94 4.83 -1.76 -2.12
C ILE A 94 4.26 -2.88 -3.02
N SER A 95 4.89 -3.20 -4.16
CA SER A 95 4.53 -4.34 -5.02
C SER A 95 4.38 -5.67 -4.27
N LYS A 96 5.15 -5.85 -3.18
CA LYS A 96 5.13 -7.06 -2.36
C LYS A 96 3.77 -7.31 -1.70
N THR A 97 2.97 -6.28 -1.45
CA THR A 97 1.63 -6.44 -0.86
C THR A 97 0.66 -7.07 -1.86
N PHE A 98 0.84 -6.81 -3.16
CA PHE A 98 0.13 -7.53 -4.22
C PHE A 98 0.61 -8.99 -4.32
N THR A 99 1.92 -9.24 -4.14
CA THR A 99 2.46 -10.60 -4.07
C THR A 99 1.87 -11.40 -2.90
N ALA A 100 1.79 -10.81 -1.71
CA ALA A 100 1.14 -11.42 -0.55
C ALA A 100 -0.36 -11.68 -0.80
N THR A 101 -1.06 -10.73 -1.42
CA THR A 101 -2.46 -10.90 -1.83
C THR A 101 -2.62 -12.06 -2.81
N LEU A 102 -1.74 -12.16 -3.81
CA LEU A 102 -1.76 -13.24 -4.80
C LEU A 102 -1.51 -14.61 -4.16
N ALA A 103 -0.58 -14.72 -3.21
CA ALA A 103 -0.30 -15.95 -2.49
C ALA A 103 -1.51 -16.43 -1.68
N ASN A 104 -2.18 -15.53 -0.95
CA ASN A 104 -3.42 -15.85 -0.24
C ASN A 104 -4.55 -16.21 -1.21
N TYR A 105 -4.67 -15.50 -2.33
CA TYR A 105 -5.66 -15.83 -3.36
C TYR A 105 -5.44 -17.24 -3.93
N ALA A 106 -4.18 -17.61 -4.23
CA ALA A 106 -3.83 -18.96 -4.68
C ALA A 106 -4.17 -20.02 -3.61
N GLN A 107 -3.90 -19.73 -2.33
CA GLN A 107 -4.30 -20.61 -1.22
C GLN A 107 -5.81 -20.82 -1.17
N LEU A 108 -6.60 -19.76 -1.26
CA LEU A 108 -8.07 -19.83 -1.24
C LEU A 108 -8.65 -20.55 -2.47
N LYS A 109 -7.87 -20.67 -3.55
CA LYS A 109 -8.20 -21.49 -4.72
C LYS A 109 -7.72 -22.95 -4.60
N GLY A 110 -7.15 -23.34 -3.46
CA GLY A 110 -6.61 -24.67 -3.21
C GLY A 110 -5.39 -25.01 -4.06
N LYS A 111 -4.62 -23.99 -4.48
CA LYS A 111 -3.44 -24.15 -5.34
C LYS A 111 -2.12 -24.25 -4.59
N LEU A 112 -2.10 -23.73 -3.36
CA LEU A 112 -0.99 -23.87 -2.43
C LEU A 112 -1.50 -23.84 -1.00
N THR A 113 -0.65 -24.21 -0.05
CA THR A 113 -0.86 -24.01 1.39
C THR A 113 0.33 -23.22 1.93
N LEU A 114 0.09 -22.11 2.63
CA LEU A 114 1.17 -21.23 3.08
C LEU A 114 2.09 -21.87 4.13
N THR A 115 1.63 -22.90 4.83
CA THR A 115 2.43 -23.65 5.81
C THR A 115 3.30 -24.74 5.20
N ASP A 116 3.10 -25.07 3.91
CA ASP A 116 3.94 -26.03 3.20
C ASP A 116 5.33 -25.45 2.94
N MET A 117 6.28 -26.34 2.61
CA MET A 117 7.66 -25.96 2.38
C MET A 117 7.84 -25.42 0.97
N ALA A 118 8.73 -24.43 0.80
CA ALA A 118 8.99 -23.83 -0.50
C ALA A 118 9.43 -24.85 -1.54
N SER A 119 10.18 -25.88 -1.13
CA SER A 119 10.62 -26.95 -2.05
C SER A 119 9.48 -27.86 -2.53
N ASP A 120 8.33 -27.91 -1.84
CA ASP A 120 7.15 -28.66 -2.30
C ASP A 120 6.59 -28.10 -3.62
N TYR A 121 6.76 -26.79 -3.84
CA TYR A 121 6.33 -26.09 -5.05
C TYR A 121 7.46 -25.86 -6.05
N VAL A 122 8.72 -26.00 -5.62
CA VAL A 122 9.90 -25.76 -6.45
C VAL A 122 10.81 -26.99 -6.41
N PRO A 123 10.56 -28.02 -7.26
CA PRO A 123 11.31 -29.28 -7.23
C PRO A 123 12.83 -29.12 -7.36
N ALA A 124 13.30 -28.07 -8.05
CA ALA A 124 14.73 -27.77 -8.17
C ALA A 124 15.41 -27.54 -6.81
N LEU A 125 14.66 -27.09 -5.81
CA LEU A 125 15.13 -26.79 -4.45
C LEU A 125 15.01 -27.99 -3.48
N LYS A 126 14.49 -29.15 -3.92
CA LYS A 126 14.50 -30.37 -3.09
C LYS A 126 15.93 -30.77 -2.73
N GLY A 127 16.13 -31.16 -1.47
CA GLY A 127 17.43 -31.48 -0.88
C GLY A 127 18.25 -30.24 -0.46
N SER A 128 17.65 -29.05 -0.44
CA SER A 128 18.28 -27.82 0.06
C SER A 128 17.62 -27.35 1.35
N HIS A 129 18.10 -26.25 1.93
CA HIS A 129 17.49 -25.64 3.13
C HIS A 129 16.02 -25.23 2.94
N PHE A 130 15.56 -25.08 1.68
CA PHE A 130 14.16 -24.81 1.38
C PHE A 130 13.21 -25.99 1.63
N ASP A 131 13.72 -27.17 2.00
CA ASP A 131 12.93 -28.28 2.56
C ASP A 131 12.42 -27.98 3.98
N GLY A 132 12.98 -26.96 4.67
CA GLY A 132 12.56 -26.54 6.00
C GLY A 132 12.09 -25.08 6.08
N ILE A 133 11.89 -24.41 4.95
CA ILE A 133 11.43 -23.01 4.87
C ILE A 133 10.01 -23.01 4.34
N SER A 134 9.05 -22.58 5.17
CA SER A 134 7.65 -22.47 4.75
C SER A 134 7.40 -21.27 3.83
N LEU A 135 6.29 -21.26 3.11
CA LEU A 135 5.86 -20.08 2.34
C LEU A 135 5.55 -18.88 3.25
N ILE A 136 5.09 -19.09 4.48
CA ILE A 136 4.98 -18.02 5.49
C ILE A 136 6.35 -17.40 5.78
N ASN A 137 7.41 -18.21 5.96
CA ASN A 137 8.76 -17.66 6.18
C ASN A 137 9.22 -16.77 5.01
N LEU A 138 8.86 -17.14 3.77
CA LEU A 138 9.13 -16.32 2.60
C LEU A 138 8.37 -14.98 2.65
N ALA A 139 7.10 -15.01 3.04
CA ALA A 139 6.19 -13.86 3.14
C ALA A 139 6.56 -12.87 4.25
N THR A 140 7.18 -13.35 5.33
CA THR A 140 7.51 -12.57 6.52
C THR A 140 8.99 -12.23 6.62
N HIS A 141 9.78 -12.51 5.57
CA HIS A 141 11.23 -12.28 5.56
C HIS A 141 12.01 -13.04 6.65
N THR A 142 11.51 -14.22 7.06
CA THR A 142 12.12 -15.04 8.13
C THR A 142 12.69 -16.36 7.61
N ALA A 143 13.12 -16.41 6.34
CA ALA A 143 13.67 -17.61 5.70
C ALA A 143 15.03 -18.06 6.24
N GLY A 144 15.73 -17.23 7.02
CA GLY A 144 17.04 -17.55 7.59
C GLY A 144 18.20 -16.75 7.01
N ASP A 145 18.00 -15.45 6.76
CA ASP A 145 19.05 -14.49 6.32
C ASP A 145 19.34 -14.44 4.81
N LEU A 146 18.30 -14.53 3.97
CA LEU A 146 18.44 -14.23 2.54
C LEU A 146 18.89 -12.78 2.34
N PRO A 147 19.78 -12.48 1.38
CA PRO A 147 20.22 -11.12 1.15
C PRO A 147 19.09 -10.24 0.62
N MET A 148 19.24 -8.93 0.83
CA MET A 148 18.25 -7.94 0.39
C MET A 148 17.92 -8.04 -1.10
N GLN A 149 18.94 -8.31 -1.94
CA GLN A 149 18.83 -8.36 -3.40
C GLN A 149 19.28 -9.71 -3.94
N VAL A 150 18.72 -10.11 -5.07
CA VAL A 150 19.31 -11.17 -5.90
C VAL A 150 20.71 -10.69 -6.33
N PRO A 151 21.78 -11.49 -6.18
CA PRO A 151 23.11 -11.06 -6.60
C PRO A 151 23.17 -10.73 -8.10
N ASP A 152 23.89 -9.67 -8.49
CA ASP A 152 23.96 -9.19 -9.89
C ASP A 152 24.40 -10.26 -10.91
N LYS A 153 25.17 -11.26 -10.47
CA LYS A 153 25.61 -12.40 -11.29
C LYS A 153 24.48 -13.38 -11.65
N VAL A 154 23.32 -13.28 -11.00
CA VAL A 154 22.13 -14.11 -11.23
C VAL A 154 21.18 -13.35 -12.15
N THR A 155 21.14 -13.78 -13.41
CA THR A 155 20.49 -13.05 -14.50
C THR A 155 19.26 -13.75 -15.05
N ASN A 156 19.02 -15.01 -14.66
CA ASN A 156 17.88 -15.80 -15.10
C ASN A 156 17.41 -16.80 -14.03
N ASN A 157 16.26 -17.45 -14.27
CA ASN A 157 15.65 -18.37 -13.31
C ASN A 157 16.50 -19.62 -13.03
N ALA A 158 17.25 -20.13 -14.01
CA ALA A 158 18.10 -21.31 -13.79
C ALA A 158 19.25 -20.97 -12.82
N GLU A 159 19.89 -19.82 -13.01
CA GLU A 159 20.90 -19.29 -12.10
C GLU A 159 20.32 -18.98 -10.71
N LEU A 160 19.08 -18.47 -10.65
CA LEU A 160 18.39 -18.24 -9.37
C LEU A 160 18.20 -19.56 -8.61
N MET A 161 17.69 -20.60 -9.27
CA MET A 161 17.50 -21.90 -8.63
C MET A 161 18.84 -22.49 -8.16
N ALA A 162 19.90 -22.38 -8.97
CA ALA A 162 21.23 -22.83 -8.58
C ALA A 162 21.78 -22.05 -7.36
N TYR A 163 21.58 -20.73 -7.35
CA TYR A 163 21.96 -19.86 -6.24
C TYR A 163 21.22 -20.22 -4.95
N LEU A 164 19.88 -20.30 -5.00
CA LEU A 164 19.06 -20.63 -3.84
C LEU A 164 19.34 -22.04 -3.33
N LYS A 165 19.58 -23.02 -4.22
CA LYS A 165 19.93 -24.38 -3.82
C LYS A 165 21.24 -24.47 -3.02
N GLN A 166 22.20 -23.60 -3.32
CA GLN A 166 23.50 -23.55 -2.65
C GLN A 166 23.53 -22.64 -1.43
N TRP A 167 22.62 -21.67 -1.36
CA TRP A 167 22.53 -20.72 -0.25
C TRP A 167 22.41 -21.45 1.09
N GLN A 168 23.15 -20.93 2.09
CA GLN A 168 23.18 -21.48 3.45
C GLN A 168 22.60 -20.41 4.39
N PRO A 169 21.60 -20.75 5.21
CA PRO A 169 21.05 -19.81 6.18
C PRO A 169 22.03 -19.50 7.29
N SER A 170 22.10 -18.23 7.72
CA SER A 170 22.82 -17.81 8.93
C SER A 170 22.02 -18.12 10.20
N PHE A 171 20.70 -18.21 10.09
CA PHE A 171 19.77 -18.40 11.19
C PHE A 171 18.71 -19.45 10.84
N ALA A 172 18.18 -20.14 11.85
CA ALA A 172 17.05 -21.05 11.63
C ALA A 172 15.82 -20.28 11.10
N PRO A 173 15.05 -20.86 10.16
CA PRO A 173 13.82 -20.24 9.67
C PRO A 173 12.87 -19.86 10.82
N GLY A 174 12.25 -18.70 10.74
CA GLY A 174 11.33 -18.17 11.75
C GLY A 174 12.00 -17.49 12.95
N THR A 175 13.33 -17.42 13.04
CA THR A 175 14.02 -16.83 14.22
C THR A 175 14.52 -15.41 14.02
N HIS A 176 14.82 -15.02 12.78
CA HIS A 176 15.30 -13.69 12.44
C HIS A 176 14.58 -13.19 11.20
N ARG A 177 14.25 -11.89 11.20
CA ARG A 177 13.76 -11.16 10.04
C ARG A 177 14.94 -10.49 9.34
N ASN A 178 15.12 -10.77 8.06
CA ASN A 178 16.01 -10.03 7.18
C ASN A 178 15.26 -9.69 5.89
N TYR A 179 15.02 -8.40 5.66
CA TYR A 179 14.20 -7.93 4.54
C TYR A 179 14.84 -8.30 3.19
N ALA A 180 14.19 -9.19 2.44
CA ALA A 180 14.80 -9.82 1.27
C ALA A 180 13.84 -9.88 0.08
N ASN A 181 14.24 -9.25 -1.04
CA ASN A 181 13.56 -9.39 -2.33
C ASN A 181 13.52 -10.84 -2.83
N PRO A 182 14.61 -11.66 -2.79
CA PRO A 182 14.52 -13.06 -3.21
C PRO A 182 13.55 -13.90 -2.37
N SER A 183 13.33 -13.55 -1.10
CA SER A 183 12.40 -14.25 -0.21
C SER A 183 10.97 -14.14 -0.72
N ILE A 184 10.41 -12.92 -0.74
CA ILE A 184 9.04 -12.69 -1.22
C ILE A 184 8.91 -12.90 -2.73
N GLY A 185 9.99 -12.69 -3.48
CA GLY A 185 10.00 -12.90 -4.93
C GLY A 185 9.78 -14.37 -5.27
N LEU A 186 10.43 -15.28 -4.53
CA LEU A 186 10.18 -16.72 -4.68
C LEU A 186 8.73 -17.08 -4.35
N LEU A 187 8.13 -16.47 -3.32
CA LEU A 187 6.71 -16.67 -3.01
C LEU A 187 5.81 -16.22 -4.17
N GLY A 188 6.07 -15.06 -4.77
CA GLY A 188 5.31 -14.57 -5.92
C GLY A 188 5.41 -15.47 -7.14
N MET A 189 6.62 -15.99 -7.41
CA MET A 189 6.85 -16.97 -8.47
C MET A 189 6.02 -18.24 -8.22
N ILE A 190 6.08 -18.79 -7.00
CA ILE A 190 5.31 -19.98 -6.59
C ILE A 190 3.81 -19.73 -6.73
N ALA A 191 3.31 -18.60 -6.22
CA ALA A 191 1.90 -18.27 -6.25
C ALA A 191 1.36 -18.18 -7.69
N ALA A 192 2.06 -17.46 -8.57
CA ALA A 192 1.68 -17.33 -9.98
C ALA A 192 1.74 -18.67 -10.71
N GLN A 193 2.81 -19.45 -10.51
CA GLN A 193 2.97 -20.77 -11.14
C GLN A 193 1.89 -21.76 -10.68
N SER A 194 1.50 -21.75 -9.40
CA SER A 194 0.41 -22.59 -8.89
C SER A 194 -0.96 -22.31 -9.55
N LEU A 195 -1.12 -21.10 -10.09
CA LEU A 195 -2.28 -20.66 -10.85
C LEU A 195 -2.12 -20.89 -12.37
N ASN A 196 -1.01 -21.48 -12.81
CA ASN A 196 -0.62 -21.63 -14.22
C ASN A 196 -0.54 -20.29 -14.98
N GLN A 197 -0.06 -19.24 -14.31
CA GLN A 197 0.09 -17.90 -14.87
C GLN A 197 1.52 -17.39 -14.68
N THR A 198 1.96 -16.48 -15.53
CA THR A 198 3.09 -15.60 -15.16
C THR A 198 2.66 -14.63 -14.08
N PHE A 199 3.60 -14.09 -13.30
CA PHE A 199 3.26 -13.10 -12.27
C PHE A 199 2.56 -11.87 -12.87
N GLN A 200 3.04 -11.39 -14.03
CA GLN A 200 2.38 -10.32 -14.78
C GLN A 200 0.91 -10.68 -15.10
N GLN A 201 0.65 -11.88 -15.65
CA GLN A 201 -0.72 -12.31 -15.97
C GLN A 201 -1.59 -12.40 -14.71
N ALA A 202 -1.05 -12.94 -13.63
CA ALA A 202 -1.77 -13.08 -12.37
C ALA A 202 -2.21 -11.71 -11.82
N LEU A 203 -1.34 -10.70 -11.85
CA LEU A 203 -1.73 -9.36 -11.42
C LEU A 203 -2.65 -8.67 -12.43
N GLU A 204 -2.25 -8.57 -13.70
CA GLU A 204 -2.95 -7.74 -14.70
C GLU A 204 -4.26 -8.36 -15.20
N GLN A 205 -4.43 -9.68 -15.13
CA GLN A 205 -5.64 -10.38 -15.62
C GLN A 205 -6.52 -10.91 -14.50
N THR A 206 -6.01 -11.00 -13.26
CA THR A 206 -6.77 -11.55 -12.13
C THR A 206 -6.94 -10.56 -10.99
N ILE A 207 -5.85 -10.05 -10.41
CA ILE A 207 -5.92 -9.23 -9.19
C ILE A 207 -6.38 -7.80 -9.48
N PHE A 208 -5.70 -7.07 -10.37
CA PHE A 208 -6.02 -5.67 -10.68
C PHE A 208 -7.45 -5.48 -11.21
N PRO A 209 -7.97 -6.31 -12.15
CA PRO A 209 -9.34 -6.16 -12.62
C PRO A 209 -10.38 -6.34 -11.51
N GLN A 210 -10.18 -7.29 -10.60
CA GLN A 210 -11.10 -7.52 -9.47
C GLN A 210 -11.04 -6.41 -8.41
N LEU A 211 -9.92 -5.67 -8.34
CA LEU A 211 -9.78 -4.47 -7.51
C LEU A 211 -10.29 -3.19 -8.21
N GLY A 212 -10.64 -3.25 -9.51
CA GLY A 212 -10.96 -2.06 -10.30
C GLY A 212 -9.74 -1.17 -10.60
N MET A 213 -8.53 -1.69 -10.50
CA MET A 213 -7.27 -0.97 -10.74
C MET A 213 -6.91 -1.01 -12.23
N THR A 214 -7.58 -0.19 -13.05
CA THR A 214 -7.46 -0.22 -14.52
C THR A 214 -6.22 0.50 -15.06
N SER A 215 -5.47 1.19 -14.22
CA SER A 215 -4.24 1.92 -14.54
C SER A 215 -3.07 1.43 -13.69
N SER A 216 -2.94 0.11 -13.59
CA SER A 216 -1.90 -0.58 -12.82
C SER A 216 -1.26 -1.68 -13.64
N TYR A 217 0.07 -1.71 -13.65
CA TYR A 217 0.85 -2.50 -14.59
C TYR A 217 2.10 -3.08 -13.94
N VAL A 218 2.40 -4.34 -14.22
CA VAL A 218 3.76 -4.88 -14.07
C VAL A 218 4.61 -4.43 -15.26
N LYS A 219 4.02 -4.34 -16.46
CA LYS A 219 4.68 -3.75 -17.63
C LYS A 219 3.80 -2.66 -18.23
N VAL A 220 4.25 -1.41 -18.16
CA VAL A 220 3.51 -0.28 -18.72
C VAL A 220 3.38 -0.47 -20.23
N PRO A 221 2.15 -0.47 -20.78
CA PRO A 221 1.94 -0.67 -22.21
C PRO A 221 2.36 0.59 -22.99
N SER A 222 2.67 0.42 -24.28
CA SER A 222 3.26 1.48 -25.11
C SER A 222 2.39 2.74 -25.21
N ASP A 223 1.08 2.58 -25.23
CA ASP A 223 0.08 3.65 -25.29
C ASP A 223 -0.09 4.41 -23.97
N LYS A 224 0.45 3.89 -22.85
CA LYS A 224 0.45 4.52 -21.53
C LYS A 224 1.80 5.09 -21.11
N MET A 225 2.80 5.03 -21.99
CA MET A 225 4.14 5.55 -21.68
C MET A 225 4.16 7.07 -21.45
N ALA A 226 3.20 7.81 -22.00
CA ALA A 226 3.05 9.25 -21.76
C ALA A 226 2.57 9.57 -20.33
N ASP A 227 1.89 8.63 -19.67
CA ASP A 227 1.43 8.78 -18.29
C ASP A 227 2.52 8.36 -17.27
N TYR A 228 3.54 7.64 -17.73
CA TYR A 228 4.66 7.17 -16.91
C TYR A 228 5.63 8.29 -16.58
N ALA A 229 5.65 8.71 -15.31
CA ALA A 229 6.62 9.67 -14.82
C ALA A 229 8.07 9.24 -15.13
N GLN A 230 8.95 10.24 -15.25
CA GLN A 230 10.38 10.05 -15.26
C GLN A 230 10.88 10.08 -13.82
N GLY A 231 11.50 8.99 -13.36
CA GLY A 231 12.15 8.96 -12.05
C GLY A 231 13.51 9.65 -12.08
N TYR A 232 13.94 10.18 -10.94
CA TYR A 232 15.23 10.84 -10.77
C TYR A 232 15.98 10.25 -9.57
N ASN A 233 17.22 9.81 -9.78
CA ASN A 233 18.04 9.27 -8.70
C ASN A 233 18.57 10.37 -7.77
N LYS A 234 19.39 9.99 -6.78
CA LYS A 234 19.99 10.94 -5.82
C LYS A 234 20.86 12.01 -6.50
N GLN A 235 21.51 11.67 -7.61
CA GLN A 235 22.31 12.58 -8.45
C GLN A 235 21.46 13.36 -9.47
N ASP A 236 20.14 13.28 -9.39
CA ASP A 236 19.20 13.94 -10.28
C ASP A 236 19.25 13.47 -11.75
N MET A 237 19.82 12.29 -11.98
CA MET A 237 19.83 11.66 -13.29
C MET A 237 18.53 10.90 -13.53
N PRO A 238 17.97 10.96 -14.77
CA PRO A 238 16.77 10.22 -15.10
C PRO A 238 17.02 8.71 -15.03
N VAL A 239 16.15 8.00 -14.32
CA VAL A 239 16.18 6.54 -14.21
C VAL A 239 14.76 5.98 -14.07
N ARG A 240 14.53 4.81 -14.65
CA ARG A 240 13.37 3.95 -14.41
C ARG A 240 13.87 2.56 -14.03
N VAL A 241 13.02 1.76 -13.39
CA VAL A 241 13.36 0.38 -13.02
C VAL A 241 13.68 -0.44 -14.27
N ASN A 242 14.77 -1.20 -14.21
CA ASN A 242 15.15 -2.16 -15.24
C ASN A 242 14.59 -3.55 -14.93
N PRO A 243 14.37 -4.41 -15.94
CA PRO A 243 14.09 -5.82 -15.71
C PRO A 243 15.17 -6.48 -14.86
N GLY A 244 14.76 -7.42 -14.00
CA GLY A 244 15.66 -8.19 -13.16
C GLY A 244 14.96 -9.47 -12.68
N VAL A 245 15.76 -10.45 -12.27
CA VAL A 245 15.24 -11.68 -11.68
C VAL A 245 14.43 -11.33 -10.41
N LEU A 246 13.19 -11.80 -10.36
CA LEU A 246 12.21 -11.50 -9.29
C LEU A 246 11.84 -10.01 -9.13
N ALA A 247 12.14 -9.17 -10.12
CA ALA A 247 11.82 -7.74 -10.06
C ALA A 247 10.31 -7.51 -10.02
N ASP A 248 9.55 -8.25 -10.82
CA ASP A 248 8.10 -8.09 -10.93
C ASP A 248 7.41 -8.37 -9.59
N GLU A 249 7.77 -9.49 -8.95
CA GLU A 249 7.24 -9.96 -7.68
C GLU A 249 7.67 -9.07 -6.49
N ALA A 250 8.86 -8.50 -6.53
CA ALA A 250 9.42 -7.78 -5.39
C ALA A 250 9.22 -6.26 -5.46
N TYR A 251 9.25 -5.65 -6.66
CA TYR A 251 9.24 -4.19 -6.80
C TYR A 251 8.78 -3.66 -8.18
N GLY A 252 8.09 -4.47 -8.97
CA GLY A 252 7.84 -4.17 -10.38
C GLY A 252 6.53 -3.44 -10.69
N VAL A 253 5.65 -3.17 -9.74
CA VAL A 253 4.36 -2.52 -10.02
C VAL A 253 4.55 -1.02 -10.32
N LYS A 254 3.88 -0.57 -11.39
CA LYS A 254 3.63 0.83 -11.72
C LYS A 254 2.13 1.08 -11.60
N THR A 255 1.73 2.14 -10.92
CA THR A 255 0.31 2.45 -10.69
C THR A 255 0.11 3.96 -10.52
N THR A 256 -1.15 4.38 -10.44
CA THR A 256 -1.56 5.75 -10.20
C THR A 256 -1.94 5.95 -8.73
N ALA A 257 -2.04 7.19 -8.27
CA ALA A 257 -2.57 7.47 -6.93
C ALA A 257 -4.02 7.02 -6.79
N THR A 258 -4.81 7.14 -7.87
CA THR A 258 -6.23 6.73 -7.89
C THR A 258 -6.39 5.24 -7.65
N ASP A 259 -5.65 4.42 -8.39
CA ASP A 259 -5.69 2.96 -8.29
C ASP A 259 -5.12 2.46 -6.96
N LEU A 260 -3.97 3.00 -6.54
CA LEU A 260 -3.36 2.55 -5.29
C LEU A 260 -4.24 2.89 -4.08
N LEU A 261 -4.99 4.00 -4.13
CA LEU A 261 -5.94 4.35 -3.08
C LEU A 261 -7.17 3.43 -3.10
N GLN A 262 -7.58 2.91 -4.28
CA GLN A 262 -8.59 1.85 -4.35
C GLN A 262 -8.11 0.57 -3.65
N PHE A 263 -6.84 0.21 -3.79
CA PHE A 263 -6.26 -0.92 -3.05
C PHE A 263 -6.20 -0.65 -1.54
N VAL A 264 -5.84 0.57 -1.12
CA VAL A 264 -5.88 0.97 0.30
C VAL A 264 -7.29 0.85 0.88
N GLU A 265 -8.32 1.31 0.16
CA GLU A 265 -9.71 1.18 0.57
C GLU A 265 -10.18 -0.29 0.65
N ALA A 266 -9.69 -1.15 -0.25
CA ALA A 266 -9.94 -2.59 -0.20
C ALA A 266 -9.32 -3.25 1.05
N ASN A 267 -8.13 -2.82 1.45
CA ASN A 267 -7.48 -3.27 2.69
C ASN A 267 -8.24 -2.80 3.95
N MET A 268 -9.09 -1.78 3.85
CA MET A 268 -9.96 -1.32 4.94
C MET A 268 -11.43 -1.78 4.77
N GLN A 269 -11.72 -2.68 3.83
CA GLN A 269 -13.07 -3.18 3.54
C GLN A 269 -14.10 -2.06 3.25
N MET A 270 -13.66 -0.97 2.63
CA MET A 270 -14.50 0.22 2.44
C MET A 270 -15.47 0.10 1.25
N HIS A 271 -15.23 -0.88 0.37
CA HIS A 271 -16.07 -1.18 -0.79
C HIS A 271 -16.29 -2.69 -0.92
N PRO A 272 -17.44 -3.12 -1.48
CA PRO A 272 -17.68 -4.54 -1.71
C PRO A 272 -16.71 -5.12 -2.73
N LEU A 273 -16.06 -6.22 -2.38
CA LEU A 273 -15.27 -7.06 -3.27
C LEU A 273 -15.82 -8.49 -3.31
N ALA A 274 -15.48 -9.23 -4.37
CA ALA A 274 -15.77 -10.66 -4.41
C ALA A 274 -15.10 -11.35 -3.21
N LYS A 275 -15.85 -12.18 -2.48
CA LYS A 275 -15.42 -12.80 -1.22
C LYS A 275 -14.02 -13.44 -1.28
N PRO A 276 -13.64 -14.23 -2.31
CA PRO A 276 -12.29 -14.81 -2.38
C PRO A 276 -11.17 -13.77 -2.40
N LEU A 277 -11.37 -12.65 -3.09
CA LEU A 277 -10.38 -11.57 -3.11
C LEU A 277 -10.36 -10.80 -1.79
N GLN A 278 -11.54 -10.49 -1.23
CA GLN A 278 -11.60 -9.79 0.07
C GLN A 278 -10.88 -10.60 1.16
N THR A 279 -11.18 -11.90 1.26
CA THR A 279 -10.50 -12.79 2.21
C THR A 279 -9.00 -12.88 1.93
N ALA A 280 -8.58 -12.89 0.66
CA ALA A 280 -7.15 -12.90 0.33
C ALA A 280 -6.41 -11.65 0.83
N ILE A 281 -7.07 -10.49 0.79
CA ILE A 281 -6.54 -9.21 1.27
C ILE A 281 -6.53 -9.20 2.80
N ASP A 282 -7.64 -9.60 3.44
CA ASP A 282 -7.78 -9.62 4.90
C ASP A 282 -6.70 -10.51 5.55
N GLU A 283 -6.41 -11.67 4.97
CA GLU A 283 -5.36 -12.59 5.45
C GLU A 283 -3.94 -12.01 5.30
N THR A 284 -3.74 -10.93 4.53
CA THR A 284 -2.45 -10.24 4.50
C THR A 284 -2.15 -9.43 5.77
N HIS A 285 -3.15 -9.20 6.63
CA HIS A 285 -3.04 -8.45 7.90
C HIS A 285 -2.99 -9.35 9.13
N ARG A 286 -2.80 -10.66 8.93
CA ARG A 286 -2.56 -11.60 10.02
C ARG A 286 -1.11 -11.43 10.50
N GLY A 287 -0.93 -11.17 11.80
CA GLY A 287 0.38 -10.93 12.40
C GLY A 287 1.09 -12.22 12.79
N TYR A 288 2.31 -12.43 12.31
CA TYR A 288 3.07 -13.67 12.52
C TYR A 288 4.22 -13.50 13.50
N PHE A 289 4.85 -12.33 13.55
CA PHE A 289 6.05 -12.11 14.36
C PHE A 289 6.07 -10.71 14.97
N ASP A 290 6.50 -10.61 16.23
CA ASP A 290 6.90 -9.35 16.84
C ASP A 290 8.35 -9.02 16.48
N VAL A 291 8.56 -7.78 16.02
CA VAL A 291 9.84 -7.20 15.61
C VAL A 291 10.01 -5.85 16.32
N GLY A 292 10.33 -5.93 17.61
CA GLY A 292 10.39 -4.75 18.47
C GLY A 292 9.01 -4.13 18.67
N VAL A 293 8.78 -2.93 18.10
CA VAL A 293 7.50 -2.21 18.17
C VAL A 293 6.57 -2.47 16.97
N MET A 294 7.06 -3.21 15.97
CA MET A 294 6.32 -3.59 14.77
C MET A 294 5.87 -5.04 14.88
N THR A 295 4.68 -5.35 14.41
CA THR A 295 4.29 -6.74 14.12
C THR A 295 4.36 -6.94 12.60
N GLN A 296 5.03 -8.03 12.21
CA GLN A 296 5.19 -8.41 10.82
C GLN A 296 4.03 -9.31 10.40
N ASP A 297 3.23 -8.80 9.46
CA ASP A 297 2.21 -9.58 8.77
C ASP A 297 2.79 -10.22 7.51
N MET A 298 1.96 -10.62 6.55
CA MET A 298 2.44 -10.91 5.20
C MET A 298 2.76 -9.60 4.49
N ILE A 299 4.02 -9.18 4.60
CA ILE A 299 4.62 -7.96 4.04
C ILE A 299 4.16 -6.65 4.67
N TRP A 300 2.88 -6.50 5.00
CA TRP A 300 2.43 -5.34 5.76
C TRP A 300 3.15 -5.27 7.11
N GLU A 301 3.43 -4.05 7.53
CA GLU A 301 4.07 -3.72 8.79
C GLU A 301 3.04 -2.92 9.59
N HIS A 302 2.49 -3.51 10.67
CA HIS A 302 1.52 -2.81 11.51
C HIS A 302 2.05 -2.48 12.90
N TYR A 303 1.43 -1.47 13.48
CA TYR A 303 1.75 -0.93 14.80
C TYR A 303 0.46 -0.61 15.54
N SER A 304 0.42 -0.80 16.85
CA SER A 304 -0.72 -0.42 17.68
C SER A 304 -1.09 1.05 17.49
N TYR A 305 -2.38 1.37 17.41
CA TYR A 305 -2.87 2.73 17.24
C TYR A 305 -3.65 3.21 18.48
N PRO A 306 -3.45 4.45 18.97
CA PRO A 306 -2.55 5.50 18.46
C PRO A 306 -1.07 5.15 18.69
N ILE A 307 -0.21 5.65 17.80
CA ILE A 307 1.26 5.52 17.89
C ILE A 307 1.91 6.90 17.86
N GLU A 308 3.00 7.08 18.59
CA GLU A 308 3.85 8.27 18.52
C GLU A 308 4.83 8.18 17.34
N LEU A 309 5.12 9.31 16.69
CA LEU A 309 6.01 9.36 15.51
C LEU A 309 7.35 8.67 15.76
N ASP A 310 8.01 8.93 16.89
CA ASP A 310 9.33 8.34 17.18
C ASP A 310 9.28 6.81 17.24
N LYS A 311 8.18 6.24 17.78
CA LYS A 311 7.97 4.78 17.80
C LYS A 311 7.71 4.23 16.41
N LEU A 312 6.91 4.94 15.59
CA LEU A 312 6.69 4.54 14.21
C LEU A 312 8.00 4.55 13.42
N LEU A 313 8.86 5.56 13.62
CA LEU A 313 10.16 5.67 12.96
C LEU A 313 11.17 4.59 13.39
N MET A 314 11.06 4.03 14.62
CA MET A 314 11.89 2.90 15.05
C MET A 314 11.75 1.68 14.15
N GLY A 315 10.56 1.45 13.57
CA GLY A 315 10.34 0.37 12.61
C GLY A 315 10.94 0.61 11.22
N HIS A 316 11.49 1.80 10.96
CA HIS A 316 11.99 2.22 9.66
C HIS A 316 13.47 2.64 9.71
N THR A 317 14.19 2.23 10.75
CA THR A 317 15.63 2.46 10.88
C THR A 317 16.39 1.66 9.83
N GLN A 318 17.61 2.11 9.52
CA GLN A 318 18.48 1.37 8.61
C GLN A 318 18.77 -0.06 9.12
N GLU A 319 18.85 -0.24 10.44
CA GLU A 319 19.03 -1.55 11.07
C GLU A 319 17.84 -2.48 10.82
N VAL A 320 16.60 -2.01 10.99
CA VAL A 320 15.40 -2.83 10.74
C VAL A 320 15.21 -3.12 9.24
N VAL A 321 15.68 -2.22 8.36
CA VAL A 321 15.52 -2.36 6.91
C VAL A 321 16.64 -3.20 6.26
N LEU A 322 17.87 -3.11 6.75
CA LEU A 322 19.05 -3.74 6.13
C LEU A 322 19.73 -4.81 7.01
N GLY A 323 19.38 -4.88 8.29
CA GLY A 323 19.95 -5.82 9.23
C GLY A 323 19.08 -7.07 9.42
N SER A 324 19.64 -8.00 10.19
CA SER A 324 18.97 -9.25 10.58
C SER A 324 18.51 -9.10 12.03
N THR A 325 17.21 -8.92 12.24
CA THR A 325 16.63 -8.65 13.56
C THR A 325 16.02 -9.92 14.14
N PRO A 326 16.35 -10.32 15.38
CA PRO A 326 15.64 -11.42 16.05
C PRO A 326 14.14 -11.14 16.13
N VAL A 327 13.31 -12.17 15.99
CA VAL A 327 11.86 -12.04 16.07
C VAL A 327 11.24 -13.02 17.06
N ASN A 328 10.10 -12.64 17.62
CA ASN A 328 9.31 -13.55 18.46
C ASN A 328 8.09 -14.02 17.66
N PRO A 329 7.87 -15.34 17.48
CA PRO A 329 6.68 -15.84 16.79
C PRO A 329 5.42 -15.60 17.62
N ILE A 330 4.34 -15.23 16.95
CA ILE A 330 3.00 -15.10 17.54
C ILE A 330 2.23 -16.39 17.24
N VAL A 331 1.87 -17.15 18.29
CA VAL A 331 1.23 -18.46 18.16
C VAL A 331 -0.02 -18.55 19.05
N PRO A 332 -1.23 -18.75 18.48
CA PRO A 332 -1.53 -18.72 17.05
C PRO A 332 -1.27 -17.32 16.44
N PRO A 333 -1.12 -17.18 15.11
CA PRO A 333 -0.95 -15.88 14.47
C PRO A 333 -2.06 -14.91 14.86
N LEU A 334 -1.70 -13.64 15.09
CA LEU A 334 -2.62 -12.59 15.48
C LEU A 334 -3.63 -12.33 14.35
N GLU A 335 -4.92 -12.42 14.66
CA GLU A 335 -5.98 -12.08 13.70
C GLU A 335 -5.86 -10.62 13.22
N PRO A 336 -6.37 -10.29 12.01
CA PRO A 336 -6.40 -8.91 11.52
C PRO A 336 -6.99 -7.92 12.53
N GLN A 337 -6.23 -6.85 12.82
CA GLN A 337 -6.61 -5.83 13.79
C GLN A 337 -7.20 -4.59 13.11
N GLN A 338 -8.10 -3.88 13.79
CA GLN A 338 -8.71 -2.65 13.26
C GLN A 338 -8.06 -1.36 13.81
N ASN A 339 -7.66 -1.35 15.08
CA ASN A 339 -7.02 -0.21 15.75
C ASN A 339 -5.49 -0.28 15.60
N VAL A 340 -5.02 -0.28 14.36
CA VAL A 340 -3.59 -0.36 14.02
C VAL A 340 -3.26 0.62 12.91
N TRP A 341 -2.03 1.13 12.94
CA TRP A 341 -1.39 1.82 11.82
C TRP A 341 -0.73 0.75 10.95
N ILE A 342 -1.26 0.48 9.76
CA ILE A 342 -0.66 -0.45 8.80
C ILE A 342 0.05 0.35 7.73
N ASN A 343 1.29 -0.02 7.38
CA ASN A 343 2.02 0.70 6.35
C ASN A 343 2.91 -0.17 5.46
N LYS A 344 3.34 0.43 4.36
CA LYS A 344 4.46 -0.07 3.56
C LYS A 344 5.21 1.06 2.86
N THR A 345 6.53 0.95 2.84
CA THR A 345 7.43 1.82 2.07
C THR A 345 7.88 1.14 0.78
N GLY A 346 8.15 1.95 -0.25
CA GLY A 346 8.62 1.47 -1.54
C GLY A 346 9.60 2.41 -2.22
N SER A 347 10.62 1.86 -2.86
CA SER A 347 11.63 2.65 -3.59
C SER A 347 12.09 1.89 -4.81
N THR A 348 12.47 2.65 -5.84
CA THR A 348 13.31 2.19 -6.95
C THR A 348 14.46 3.17 -7.15
N GLY A 349 15.25 3.04 -8.23
CA GLY A 349 16.36 3.95 -8.51
C GLY A 349 15.95 5.43 -8.56
N GLY A 350 14.73 5.73 -9.02
CA GLY A 350 14.26 7.10 -9.27
C GLY A 350 12.94 7.47 -8.61
N PHE A 351 12.35 6.57 -7.83
CA PHE A 351 11.03 6.75 -7.23
C PHE A 351 11.00 6.41 -5.76
N THR A 352 10.05 7.02 -5.09
CA THR A 352 9.74 6.83 -3.69
C THR A 352 8.22 6.78 -3.53
N ALA A 353 7.76 5.78 -2.80
CA ALA A 353 6.37 5.62 -2.42
C ALA A 353 6.23 5.31 -0.91
N TYR A 354 5.09 5.70 -0.37
CA TYR A 354 4.63 5.33 0.97
C TYR A 354 3.12 5.14 0.96
N VAL A 355 2.66 4.09 1.63
CA VAL A 355 1.24 3.84 1.89
C VAL A 355 1.07 3.59 3.37
N ALA A 356 0.04 4.19 3.95
CA ALA A 356 -0.39 3.89 5.31
C ALA A 356 -1.91 4.01 5.44
N PHE A 357 -2.49 3.27 6.37
CA PHE A 357 -3.91 3.35 6.66
C PHE A 357 -4.22 2.87 8.08
N ILE A 358 -5.35 3.33 8.59
CA ILE A 358 -5.86 3.03 9.94
C ILE A 358 -7.31 2.51 9.76
N PRO A 359 -7.52 1.19 9.72
CA PRO A 359 -8.83 0.60 9.37
C PRO A 359 -9.99 1.14 10.21
N ALA A 360 -9.82 1.21 11.54
CA ALA A 360 -10.86 1.70 12.44
C ALA A 360 -11.25 3.17 12.21
N GLN A 361 -10.35 3.98 11.64
CA GLN A 361 -10.61 5.40 11.31
C GLN A 361 -11.04 5.59 9.86
N LYS A 362 -11.08 4.53 9.04
CA LYS A 362 -11.36 4.60 7.60
C LYS A 362 -10.53 5.68 6.89
N LEU A 363 -9.26 5.76 7.30
CA LEU A 363 -8.35 6.83 6.95
C LEU A 363 -7.10 6.21 6.32
N GLY A 364 -6.73 6.67 5.13
CA GLY A 364 -5.57 6.15 4.41
C GLY A 364 -4.88 7.19 3.54
N ILE A 365 -3.59 6.97 3.30
CA ILE A 365 -2.72 7.80 2.48
C ILE A 365 -1.93 6.99 1.47
N VAL A 366 -1.80 7.55 0.28
CA VAL A 366 -0.84 7.18 -0.76
C VAL A 366 0.04 8.40 -1.02
N LEU A 367 1.36 8.25 -0.89
CA LEU A 367 2.34 9.25 -1.29
C LEU A 367 3.20 8.64 -2.39
N LEU A 368 3.17 9.23 -3.58
CA LEU A 368 4.00 8.83 -4.73
C LEU A 368 4.85 10.01 -5.19
N SER A 369 6.13 9.75 -5.47
CA SER A 369 7.06 10.80 -5.90
C SER A 369 8.14 10.25 -6.83
N ASN A 370 8.57 11.08 -7.79
CA ASN A 370 9.56 10.71 -8.81
C ASN A 370 11.00 11.11 -8.42
N LYS A 371 11.36 10.91 -7.14
CA LYS A 371 12.71 11.11 -6.60
C LYS A 371 13.05 10.01 -5.60
N ASN A 372 14.27 9.49 -5.63
CA ASN A 372 14.76 8.62 -4.56
C ASN A 372 15.34 9.44 -3.40
N TYR A 373 14.73 9.35 -2.22
CA TYR A 373 15.17 9.97 -0.96
C TYR A 373 14.97 9.01 0.24
N PRO A 374 15.48 9.26 1.45
CA PRO A 374 15.38 8.33 2.58
C PRO A 374 13.94 7.98 3.01
N VAL A 375 13.78 6.91 3.79
CA VAL A 375 12.47 6.45 4.28
C VAL A 375 11.85 7.35 5.36
N PRO A 376 12.57 7.73 6.45
CA PRO A 376 11.96 8.46 7.57
C PRO A 376 11.14 9.70 7.18
N PRO A 377 11.59 10.57 6.27
CA PRO A 377 10.81 11.74 5.87
C PRO A 377 9.44 11.41 5.24
N ARG A 378 9.34 10.27 4.54
CA ARG A 378 8.08 9.80 3.92
C ARG A 378 7.06 9.42 5.00
N VAL A 379 7.53 8.68 6.00
CA VAL A 379 6.75 8.21 7.14
C VAL A 379 6.31 9.41 7.99
N THR A 380 7.21 10.36 8.24
CA THR A 380 6.89 11.61 8.95
C THR A 380 5.79 12.40 8.25
N VAL A 381 5.87 12.60 6.92
CA VAL A 381 4.81 13.30 6.17
C VAL A 381 3.49 12.55 6.25
N GLY A 382 3.48 11.23 6.09
CA GLY A 382 2.27 10.43 6.22
C GLY A 382 1.67 10.52 7.63
N TYR A 383 2.50 10.44 8.67
CA TYR A 383 2.10 10.62 10.06
C TYR A 383 1.49 11.99 10.34
N GLN A 384 2.16 13.06 9.91
CA GLN A 384 1.69 14.44 10.09
C GLN A 384 0.34 14.67 9.42
N ILE A 385 0.16 14.15 8.21
CA ILE A 385 -1.11 14.30 7.48
C ILE A 385 -2.22 13.49 8.16
N LEU A 386 -2.02 12.19 8.42
CA LEU A 386 -3.09 11.36 8.99
C LEU A 386 -3.51 11.82 10.39
N THR A 387 -2.55 12.07 11.28
CA THR A 387 -2.87 12.58 12.64
C THR A 387 -3.38 14.03 12.63
N GLY A 388 -3.01 14.81 11.60
CA GLY A 388 -3.54 16.15 11.39
C GLY A 388 -5.00 16.14 10.95
N ILE A 389 -5.41 15.19 10.10
CA ILE A 389 -6.80 15.02 9.66
C ILE A 389 -7.70 14.73 10.87
N GLU A 390 -7.31 13.81 11.74
CA GLU A 390 -8.08 13.49 12.94
C GLU A 390 -8.26 14.71 13.85
N LYS A 391 -7.24 15.58 13.95
CA LYS A 391 -7.35 16.83 14.71
C LYS A 391 -8.31 17.83 14.07
N LEU A 392 -8.45 17.83 12.74
CA LEU A 392 -9.43 18.65 12.01
C LEU A 392 -10.85 18.07 12.08
N GLN A 393 -11.02 16.77 12.36
CA GLN A 393 -12.32 16.12 12.52
C GLN A 393 -12.90 16.25 13.94
N LYS A 394 -12.07 16.57 14.94
CA LYS A 394 -12.45 16.86 16.33
C LYS A 394 -12.82 18.32 16.49
#